data_AF-A0A2H6H9K4-F1
#
_entry.id   AF-A0A2H6H9K4-F1
#
_cell.length_a   1.000
_cell.length_b   1.000
_cell.length_c   1.000
_cell.angle_alpha   90.00
_cell.angle_beta   90.00
_cell.angle_gamma   90.00
#
_symmetry.space_group_name_H-M   'P 1'
#
loop_
_entity.id
_entity.type
_entity.pdbx_description
1 polymer ?
#
loop_
_entity_poly.entity_id
_entity_poly.type
_entity_poly.pdbx_seq_one_letter_code
_entity_poly.pdbx_strand_id
1 'polypeptide(L)'
;MRRFWTAVIGPTAVAELLRLVTAARKKTSVPCPIRLSQLAAEGLVSLQPGQVHVRATIPPLGPDQTRRLPPALRAEHRTALALLLPRE
;
A
#
# COMPACT_ATOMS: atom_id res chain seq x y z
N MET A 1 -0.55 -0.95 -9.68
CA MET A 1 -0.06 -0.66 -8.30
C MET A 1 -0.32 -1.78 -7.30
N ARG A 2 -1.56 -2.28 -7.12
CA ARG A 2 -1.87 -3.39 -6.17
C ARG A 2 -0.97 -4.62 -6.32
N ARG A 3 -0.76 -5.12 -7.54
CA ARG A 3 0.07 -6.30 -7.83
C ARG A 3 1.50 -6.20 -7.28
N PHE A 4 2.07 -5.00 -7.30
CA PHE A 4 3.45 -4.78 -6.83
C PHE A 4 3.50 -4.80 -5.31
N TRP A 5 2.52 -4.19 -4.64
CA TRP A 5 2.37 -4.33 -3.19
C TRP A 5 2.10 -5.77 -2.77
N THR A 6 1.30 -6.53 -3.51
CA THR A 6 1.10 -7.96 -3.23
C THR A 6 2.42 -8.73 -3.22
N ALA A 7 3.36 -8.40 -4.12
CA ALA A 7 4.68 -9.02 -4.14
C ALA A 7 5.59 -8.58 -2.97
N VAL A 8 5.37 -7.40 -2.39
CA VAL A 8 6.21 -6.85 -1.30
C VAL A 8 5.69 -7.22 0.09
N ILE A 9 4.38 -7.07 0.33
CA ILE A 9 3.76 -7.27 1.66
C ILE A 9 2.89 -8.54 1.73
N GLY A 10 2.69 -9.22 0.60
CA GLY A 10 1.85 -10.41 0.51
C GLY A 10 0.36 -10.11 0.30
N PRO A 11 -0.41 -11.09 -0.19
CA PRO A 11 -1.82 -10.91 -0.53
C PRO A 11 -2.69 -10.57 0.68
N THR A 12 -2.40 -11.13 1.84
CA THR A 12 -3.24 -10.93 3.04
C THR A 12 -3.07 -9.53 3.62
N ALA A 13 -1.86 -8.98 3.60
CA ALA A 13 -1.62 -7.59 4.01
C ALA A 13 -2.32 -6.60 3.07
N VAL A 14 -2.32 -6.88 1.76
CA VAL A 14 -3.09 -6.10 0.78
C VAL A 14 -4.58 -6.17 1.06
N ALA A 15 -5.12 -7.34 1.41
CA ALA A 15 -6.54 -7.47 1.75
C ALA A 15 -6.91 -6.63 2.99
N GLU A 16 -6.06 -6.60 4.01
CA GLU A 16 -6.24 -5.73 5.19
C GLU A 16 -6.18 -4.24 4.82
N LEU A 17 -5.23 -3.84 3.99
CA LEU A 17 -5.18 -2.47 3.47
C LEU A 17 -6.48 -2.09 2.74
N LEU A 18 -7.01 -2.96 1.89
CA LEU A 18 -8.26 -2.70 1.17
C LEU A 18 -9.48 -2.61 2.09
N ARG A 19 -9.52 -3.43 3.15
CA ARG A 19 -10.55 -3.32 4.20
C ARG A 19 -10.46 -1.97 4.89
N LEU A 20 -9.27 -1.54 5.27
CA LEU A 20 -9.07 -0.22 5.90
C LEU A 20 -9.46 0.94 4.97
N VAL A 21 -9.08 0.90 3.67
CA VAL A 21 -9.48 1.92 2.69
C VAL A 21 -11.02 1.97 2.58
N THR A 22 -11.67 0.81 2.55
CA THR A 22 -13.13 0.72 2.45
C THR A 22 -13.80 1.25 3.71
N ALA A 23 -13.28 0.91 4.88
CA ALA A 23 -13.75 1.39 6.17
C ALA A 23 -13.60 2.91 6.29
N ALA A 24 -12.45 3.46 5.90
CA ALA A 24 -12.20 4.89 5.87
C ALA A 24 -13.19 5.62 4.93
N ARG A 25 -13.44 5.07 3.73
CA ARG A 25 -14.45 5.62 2.79
C ARG A 25 -15.86 5.61 3.36
N LYS A 26 -16.23 4.54 4.07
CA LYS A 26 -17.55 4.38 4.69
C LYS A 26 -17.64 5.03 6.07
N LYS A 27 -16.57 5.66 6.57
CA LYS A 27 -16.44 6.18 7.95
C LYS A 27 -16.87 5.15 9.01
N THR A 28 -16.54 3.89 8.78
CA THR A 28 -16.93 2.77 9.64
C THR A 28 -15.74 2.30 10.47
N SER A 29 -15.99 1.93 11.72
CA SER A 29 -14.97 1.29 12.55
C SER A 29 -14.72 -0.15 12.08
N VAL A 30 -13.47 -0.61 12.18
CA VAL A 30 -13.09 -1.97 11.84
C VAL A 30 -12.23 -2.57 12.95
N PRO A 31 -12.31 -3.90 13.16
CA PRO A 31 -11.45 -4.58 14.11
C PRO A 31 -9.98 -4.34 13.76
N CYS A 32 -9.14 -4.21 14.79
CA CYS A 32 -7.72 -3.92 14.65
C CYS A 32 -7.06 -4.98 13.73
N PRO A 33 -6.54 -4.58 12.55
CA PRO A 33 -5.85 -5.48 11.64
C PRO A 33 -4.58 -6.04 12.29
N ILE A 34 -4.30 -7.32 12.06
CA ILE A 34 -3.13 -7.99 12.65
C ILE A 34 -1.84 -7.39 12.05
N ARG A 35 -1.86 -7.05 10.76
CA ARG A 35 -0.70 -6.48 10.05
C ARG A 35 -0.67 -4.96 10.05
N LEU A 36 -1.38 -4.31 10.96
CA LEU A 36 -1.40 -2.84 11.06
C LEU A 36 0.02 -2.27 11.19
N SER A 37 0.86 -2.88 12.03
CA SER A 37 2.27 -2.46 12.22
C SER A 37 3.09 -2.61 10.94
N GLN A 38 2.88 -3.68 10.16
CA GLN A 38 3.55 -3.87 8.88
C GLN A 38 3.11 -2.82 7.85
N LEU A 39 1.81 -2.53 7.77
CA LEU A 39 1.28 -1.49 6.88
C LEU A 39 1.81 -0.10 7.25
N ALA A 40 1.97 0.18 8.55
CA ALA A 40 2.52 1.43 9.05
C ALA A 40 4.02 1.55 8.73
N ALA A 41 4.79 0.47 8.92
CA ALA A 41 6.21 0.42 8.57
C ALA A 41 6.46 0.69 7.07
N GLU A 42 5.52 0.28 6.22
CA GLU A 42 5.57 0.50 4.78
C GLU A 42 4.95 1.86 4.34
N GLY A 43 4.55 2.71 5.30
CA GLY A 43 3.99 4.04 5.02
C GLY A 43 2.63 4.03 4.34
N LEU A 44 1.93 2.89 4.35
CA LEU A 44 0.61 2.73 3.73
C LEU A 44 -0.51 3.27 4.62
N VAL A 45 -0.29 3.25 5.94
CA VAL A 45 -1.19 3.78 6.95
C VAL A 45 -0.40 4.59 7.97
N SER A 46 -1.03 5.59 8.57
CA SER A 46 -0.50 6.32 9.71
C SER A 46 -1.34 6.00 10.93
N LEU A 47 -0.68 5.70 12.05
CA LEU A 47 -1.34 5.41 13.31
C LEU A 47 -1.39 6.69 14.15
N GLN A 48 -2.58 7.01 14.62
CA GLN A 48 -2.81 8.04 15.63
C GLN A 48 -3.50 7.38 16.83
N PRO A 49 -3.45 7.99 18.03
CA PRO A 49 -4.14 7.45 19.20
C PRO A 49 -5.63 7.18 18.91
N GLY A 50 -6.01 5.91 18.88
CA GLY A 50 -7.38 5.47 18.60
C GLY A 50 -7.87 5.62 17.15
N GLN A 51 -7.00 6.03 16.20
CA GLN A 51 -7.39 6.24 14.80
C GLN A 51 -6.34 5.72 13.82
N VAL A 52 -6.82 5.15 12.72
CA VAL A 52 -5.97 4.71 11.60
C VAL A 52 -6.27 5.58 10.40
N HIS A 53 -5.24 6.29 9.94
CA HIS A 53 -5.31 7.11 8.74
C HIS A 53 -4.79 6.32 7.56
N VAL A 54 -5.61 6.17 6.53
CA VAL A 54 -5.25 5.42 5.32
C VAL A 54 -5.33 6.34 4.12
N ARG A 55 -4.33 6.25 3.23
CA ARG A 55 -4.37 7.00 1.97
C ARG A 55 -5.55 6.54 1.12
N ALA A 56 -6.28 7.50 0.54
CA ALA A 56 -7.43 7.22 -0.33
C ALA A 56 -7.06 6.41 -1.58
N THR A 57 -5.80 6.51 -2.00
CA THR A 57 -5.18 5.82 -3.13
C THR A 57 -3.95 5.04 -2.65
N ILE A 58 -3.75 3.84 -3.19
CA ILE A 58 -2.56 3.03 -2.91
C ILE A 58 -1.37 3.67 -3.61
N PRO A 59 -0.35 4.14 -2.86
CA PRO A 59 0.79 4.83 -3.45
C PRO A 59 1.62 3.88 -4.33
N PRO A 60 2.41 4.40 -5.28
CA PRO A 60 3.48 3.63 -5.89
C PRO A 60 4.48 3.14 -4.84
N LEU A 61 5.22 2.06 -5.14
CA LEU A 61 6.31 1.61 -4.29
C LEU A 61 7.42 2.67 -4.22
N GLY A 62 7.94 2.89 -3.03
CA GLY A 62 9.15 3.68 -2.81
C GLY A 62 10.42 2.94 -3.24
N PRO A 63 11.59 3.61 -3.16
CA PRO A 63 12.86 3.03 -3.57
C PRO A 63 13.22 1.77 -2.77
N ASP A 64 13.00 1.76 -1.46
CA ASP A 64 13.30 0.62 -0.60
C ASP A 64 12.41 -0.60 -0.89
N GLN A 65 11.10 -0.38 -1.12
CA GLN A 65 10.20 -1.46 -1.49
C GLN A 65 10.49 -2.00 -2.89
N THR A 66 10.87 -1.12 -3.81
CA THR A 66 11.23 -1.51 -5.18
C THR A 66 12.47 -2.40 -5.20
N ARG A 67 13.45 -2.19 -4.32
CA ARG A 67 14.63 -3.06 -4.19
C ARG A 67 14.27 -4.50 -3.80
N ARG A 68 13.20 -4.69 -3.03
CA ARG A 68 12.71 -6.01 -2.60
C ARG A 68 11.97 -6.76 -3.71
N LEU A 69 11.55 -6.09 -4.78
CA LEU A 69 10.91 -6.75 -5.92
C LEU A 69 11.92 -7.59 -6.73
N PRO A 70 11.46 -8.69 -7.35
CA PRO A 70 12.21 -9.37 -8.40
C PRO A 70 12.54 -8.44 -9.58
N PRO A 71 13.67 -8.67 -10.30
CA PRO A 71 14.12 -7.80 -11.39
C PRO A 71 13.06 -7.53 -12.47
N ALA A 72 12.32 -8.55 -12.91
CA ALA A 72 11.25 -8.41 -13.89
C ALA A 72 10.12 -7.48 -13.39
N LEU A 73 9.69 -7.67 -12.14
CA LEU A 73 8.65 -6.83 -11.53
C LEU A 73 9.12 -5.40 -11.27
N ARG A 74 10.42 -5.18 -11.04
CA ARG A 74 10.98 -3.82 -10.95
C ARG A 74 10.88 -3.08 -12.29
N ALA A 75 11.26 -3.73 -13.39
CA ALA A 75 11.15 -3.14 -14.72
C ALA A 75 9.69 -2.78 -15.04
N GLU A 76 8.76 -3.71 -14.78
CA GLU A 76 7.34 -3.47 -14.94
C GLU A 76 6.78 -2.35 -14.04
N HIS A 77 7.25 -2.26 -12.79
CA HIS A 77 6.87 -1.17 -11.88
C HIS A 77 7.36 0.18 -12.39
N ARG A 78 8.59 0.25 -12.89
CA ARG A 78 9.17 1.47 -13.46
C ARG A 78 8.40 1.94 -14.69
N THR A 79 8.03 1.02 -15.59
CA THR A 79 7.18 1.34 -16.75
C THR A 79 5.81 1.83 -16.31
N ALA A 80 5.17 1.15 -15.36
CA ALA A 80 3.87 1.55 -14.85
C ALA A 80 3.90 2.93 -14.15
N LEU A 81 4.98 3.23 -13.43
CA LEU A 81 5.18 4.54 -12.79
C LEU A 81 5.35 5.64 -13.83
N ALA A 82 6.13 5.39 -14.89
CA ALA A 82 6.33 6.34 -15.99
C ALA A 82 5.04 6.67 -16.76
N LEU A 83 4.07 5.74 -16.78
CA LEU A 83 2.75 5.98 -17.38
C LEU A 83 1.78 6.74 -16.46
N LEU A 84 2.01 6.71 -15.15
CA LEU A 84 1.15 7.33 -14.14
C LEU A 84 1.58 8.75 -13.76
N LEU A 85 2.85 9.09 -13.97
CA LEU A 85 3.35 10.44 -13.81
C LEU A 85 3.17 11.19 -15.14
N PRO A 86 2.48 12.34 -15.18
CA PRO A 86 2.45 13.16 -16.38
C PRO A 86 3.89 13.50 -16.77
N ARG A 87 4.22 13.35 -18.06
CA ARG A 87 5.44 13.92 -18.60
C ARG A 87 5.26 15.43 -18.59
N GLU A 88 5.91 16.10 -17.65
CA GLU A 88 6.09 17.55 -17.68
C GLU A 88 7.14 17.91 -18.73
#